data_AF-A0A842W3J5-F1
#
_entry.id   AF-A0A842W3J5-F1
#
_cell.length_a   1.000
_cell.length_b   1.000
_cell.length_c   1.000
_cell.angle_alpha   90.00
_cell.angle_beta   90.00
_cell.angle_gamma   90.00
#
_symmetry.space_group_name_H-M   'P 1'
#
loop_
_entity.id
_entity.type
_entity.pdbx_description
1 polymer ?
#
loop_
_entity_poly.entity_id
_entity_poly.type
_entity_poly.pdbx_seq_one_letter_code
_entity_poly.pdbx_strand_id
1 'polypeptide(L)'
;MEKFKEIINEKESIRIGKNGVSDNLTKHIKDLIKSKRILKIKILKSALLNTEKEQVIAKFIKKSGLYLLDVRGNTFIVSKKRINGLKTNKACKKIVELSKSL
;
A
#
# COMPACT_ATOMS: atom_id res chain seq x y z
N MET A 1 -15.01 -2.68 -10.17
CA MET A 1 -13.80 -2.13 -10.83
C MET A 1 -13.78 -0.60 -10.81
N GLU A 2 -14.94 0.05 -10.84
CA GLU A 2 -15.11 1.52 -10.86
C GLU A 2 -14.29 2.26 -9.78
N LYS A 3 -14.45 1.91 -8.50
CA LYS A 3 -13.68 2.51 -7.39
C LYS A 3 -12.15 2.43 -7.51
N PHE A 4 -11.63 1.37 -8.12
CA PHE A 4 -10.18 1.26 -8.33
C PHE A 4 -9.71 2.24 -9.41
N LYS A 5 -10.51 2.44 -10.47
CA LYS A 5 -10.24 3.40 -11.54
C LYS A 5 -10.29 4.85 -11.04
N GLU A 6 -11.26 5.17 -10.18
CA GLU A 6 -11.38 6.49 -9.54
C GLU A 6 -10.13 6.80 -8.70
N ILE A 7 -9.76 5.89 -7.80
CA ILE A 7 -8.64 6.08 -6.87
C ILE A 7 -7.28 6.23 -7.58
N ILE A 8 -7.12 5.67 -8.78
CA ILE A 8 -5.90 5.87 -9.57
C ILE A 8 -5.64 7.36 -9.83
N ASN A 9 -6.69 8.12 -10.14
CA ASN A 9 -6.60 9.54 -10.49
C ASN A 9 -6.76 10.46 -9.28
N GLU A 10 -7.29 9.95 -8.16
CA GLU A 10 -7.42 10.72 -6.93
C GLU A 10 -6.09 11.00 -6.22
N LYS A 11 -6.13 11.99 -5.33
CA LYS A 11 -5.04 12.33 -4.41
C LYS A 11 -4.81 11.18 -3.41
N GLU A 12 -3.55 11.00 -3.01
CA GLU A 12 -3.22 10.03 -1.97
C GLU A 12 -3.98 10.33 -0.67
N SER A 13 -4.57 9.29 -0.08
CA SER A 13 -5.22 9.42 1.23
C SER A 13 -4.18 9.54 2.35
N ILE A 14 -2.98 8.98 2.15
CA ILE A 14 -1.97 8.82 3.20
C ILE A 14 -0.57 8.96 2.62
N ARG A 15 0.34 9.53 3.41
CA ARG A 15 1.76 9.67 3.10
C ARG A 15 2.63 8.99 4.15
N ILE A 16 3.54 8.13 3.71
CA ILE A 16 4.56 7.50 4.55
C ILE A 16 5.82 8.36 4.49
N GLY A 17 6.19 8.97 5.62
CA GLY A 17 7.40 9.79 5.76
C GLY A 17 8.59 9.04 6.36
N LYS A 18 9.60 9.78 6.82
CA LYS A 18 10.87 9.26 7.39
C LYS A 18 10.71 8.16 8.44
N ASN A 19 9.65 8.20 9.25
CA ASN A 19 9.39 7.20 10.29
C ASN A 19 8.87 5.86 9.73
N GLY A 20 8.65 5.76 8.42
CA GLY A 20 8.21 4.55 7.74
C GLY A 20 6.86 4.04 8.25
N VAL A 21 6.75 2.71 8.32
CA VAL A 21 5.53 2.00 8.74
C VAL A 21 5.51 1.83 10.27
N SER A 22 4.98 2.84 10.97
CA SER A 22 4.77 2.80 12.42
C SER A 22 3.44 2.15 12.83
N ASP A 23 3.30 1.77 14.10
CA ASP A 23 2.06 1.22 14.66
C ASP A 23 0.92 2.23 14.61
N ASN A 24 1.20 3.49 14.97
CA ASN A 24 0.21 4.55 14.95
C ASN A 24 -0.33 4.81 13.54
N LEU A 25 0.55 4.82 12.54
CA LEU A 25 0.16 4.94 11.14
C LEU A 25 -0.69 3.74 10.70
N THR A 26 -0.28 2.52 11.10
CA THR A 26 -1.02 1.30 10.77
C THR A 26 -2.43 1.29 11.36
N LYS A 27 -2.58 1.76 12.61
CA LYS A 27 -3.89 1.89 13.27
C LYS A 27 -4.80 2.85 12.52
N HIS A 28 -4.30 4.06 12.22
CA HIS A 28 -5.05 5.06 11.45
C HIS A 28 -5.49 4.52 10.07
N ILE A 29 -4.61 3.77 9.40
CA ILE A 29 -4.91 3.12 8.11
C ILE A 29 -6.03 2.09 8.23
N LYS A 30 -5.98 1.25 9.28
CA LYS A 30 -7.02 0.24 9.54
C LYS A 30 -8.38 0.90 9.78
N ASP A 31 -8.42 2.08 10.37
CA ASP A 31 -9.66 2.83 10.56
C ASP A 31 -10.16 3.48 9.27
N LEU A 32 -9.27 4.14 8.51
CA LEU A 32 -9.63 4.75 7.22
C LEU A 32 -10.14 3.74 6.19
N ILE A 33 -9.59 2.53 6.17
CA ILE A 33 -9.99 1.54 5.17
C ILE A 33 -11.34 0.87 5.50
N LYS A 34 -11.83 0.98 6.74
CA LYS A 34 -13.18 0.51 7.10
C LYS A 34 -14.26 1.28 6.34
N SER A 35 -14.11 2.60 6.22
CA SER A 35 -15.05 3.46 5.49
C SER A 35 -14.77 3.49 3.99
N LYS A 36 -13.50 3.68 3.57
CA LYS A 36 -13.13 3.88 2.16
C LYS A 36 -13.01 2.60 1.33
N ARG A 37 -12.80 1.43 1.96
CA ARG A 37 -12.59 0.09 1.35
C ARG A 37 -11.31 -0.08 0.52
N ILE A 38 -10.88 0.96 -0.20
CA ILE A 38 -9.63 1.02 -0.99
C ILE A 38 -8.91 2.32 -0.61
N LEU A 39 -7.57 2.28 -0.53
CA LEU A 39 -6.75 3.44 -0.21
C LEU A 39 -5.56 3.55 -1.18
N LYS A 40 -5.25 4.77 -1.60
CA LYS A 40 -4.00 5.13 -2.29
C LYS A 40 -3.04 5.76 -1.30
N ILE A 41 -1.83 5.20 -1.22
CA ILE A 41 -0.81 5.56 -0.25
C ILE A 41 0.45 5.98 -1.02
N LYS A 42 1.07 7.09 -0.61
CA LYS A 42 2.32 7.61 -1.18
C LYS A 42 3.48 7.44 -0.20
N ILE A 43 4.61 6.99 -0.69
CA ILE A 43 5.87 6.92 0.04
C ILE A 43 6.66 8.18 -0.31
N LEU A 44 7.02 8.97 0.70
CA LEU A 44 7.84 10.14 0.53
C LEU A 44 9.30 9.72 0.35
N LYS A 45 10.08 10.53 -0.39
CA LYS A 45 11.51 10.26 -0.62
C LYS A 45 12.29 10.11 0.69
N SER A 46 11.89 10.84 1.74
CA SER A 46 12.50 10.74 3.07
C SER A 46 12.34 9.37 3.73
N ALA A 47 11.33 8.58 3.35
CA ALA A 47 11.14 7.22 3.81
C ALA A 47 12.02 6.20 3.07
N LEU A 48 12.66 6.61 1.98
CA LEU A 48 13.45 5.76 1.08
C LEU A 48 14.96 5.98 1.22
N LEU A 49 15.40 6.82 2.17
CA LEU A 49 16.82 7.16 2.32
C LEU A 49 17.69 5.94 2.67
N ASN A 50 17.18 5.05 3.53
CA ASN A 50 17.91 3.88 4.04
C ASN A 50 17.17 2.56 3.74
N THR A 51 16.22 2.57 2.80
CA THR A 51 15.32 1.45 2.58
C THR A 51 14.71 1.52 1.18
N GLU A 52 14.53 0.35 0.58
CA GLU A 52 13.87 0.21 -0.71
C GLU A 52 12.35 0.34 -0.59
N LYS A 53 11.71 0.92 -1.60
CA LYS A 53 10.24 1.08 -1.61
C LYS A 53 9.52 -0.26 -1.48
N GLU A 54 10.03 -1.32 -2.10
CA GLU A 54 9.47 -2.67 -2.04
C GLU A 54 9.47 -3.18 -0.60
N GLN A 55 10.52 -2.90 0.18
CA GLN A 55 10.60 -3.28 1.59
C GLN A 55 9.61 -2.49 2.44
N VAL A 56 9.43 -1.18 2.18
CA VAL A 56 8.40 -0.38 2.85
C VAL A 56 7.02 -0.96 2.60
N ILE A 57 6.70 -1.25 1.33
CA ILE A 57 5.38 -1.79 0.96
C ILE A 57 5.20 -3.20 1.55
N ALA A 58 6.23 -4.05 1.50
CA ALA A 58 6.14 -5.40 2.05
C ALA A 58 5.92 -5.39 3.58
N LYS A 59 6.67 -4.56 4.31
CA LYS A 59 6.47 -4.33 5.75
C LYS A 59 5.08 -3.78 6.05
N PHE A 60 4.61 -2.86 5.21
CA PHE A 60 3.25 -2.32 5.31
C PHE A 60 2.18 -3.40 5.16
N ILE A 61 2.27 -4.23 4.12
CA ILE A 61 1.30 -5.29 3.84
C ILE A 61 1.30 -6.32 4.97
N LYS A 62 2.48 -6.76 5.42
CA LYS A 62 2.62 -7.69 6.56
C LYS A 62 1.95 -7.14 7.82
N LYS A 63 2.20 -5.87 8.16
CA LYS A 63 1.70 -5.25 9.40
C LYS A 63 0.21 -4.88 9.34
N SER A 64 -0.28 -4.46 8.18
CA SER A 64 -1.65 -4.02 7.99
C SER A 64 -2.62 -5.17 7.67
N GLY A 65 -2.13 -6.26 7.06
CA GLY A 65 -2.94 -7.39 6.59
C GLY A 65 -3.82 -7.05 5.38
N LEU A 66 -3.49 -5.95 4.67
CA LEU A 66 -4.26 -5.48 3.52
C LEU A 66 -3.78 -6.13 2.22
N TYR A 67 -4.63 -6.11 1.20
CA TYR A 67 -4.30 -6.64 -0.12
C TYR A 67 -3.70 -5.55 -1.00
N LEU A 68 -2.50 -5.80 -1.52
CA LEU A 68 -1.87 -4.93 -2.51
C LEU A 68 -2.57 -5.11 -3.87
N LEU A 69 -3.08 -4.01 -4.43
CA LEU A 69 -3.76 -4.00 -5.73
C LEU A 69 -2.84 -3.56 -6.87
N ASP A 70 -2.10 -2.47 -6.64
CA ASP A 70 -1.23 -1.87 -7.67
C ASP A 70 -0.09 -1.07 -7.03
N VAL A 71 1.00 -0.91 -7.77
CA VAL A 71 2.17 -0.11 -7.42
C VAL A 71 2.58 0.73 -8.62
N ARG A 72 2.61 2.05 -8.44
CA ARG A 72 2.98 3.03 -9.47
C ARG A 72 3.92 4.08 -8.89
N GLY A 73 5.16 4.12 -9.37
CA GLY A 73 6.20 5.00 -8.82
C GLY A 73 6.38 4.77 -7.32
N ASN A 74 6.24 5.85 -6.53
CA ASN A 74 6.28 5.79 -5.07
C ASN A 74 4.88 5.71 -4.44
N THR A 75 3.85 5.38 -5.22
CA THR A 75 2.49 5.20 -4.71
C THR A 75 2.06 3.76 -4.87
N PHE A 76 1.21 3.30 -3.98
CA PHE A 76 0.61 1.98 -4.05
C PHE A 76 -0.85 2.03 -3.57
N ILE A 77 -1.65 1.10 -4.09
CA ILE A 77 -3.08 1.02 -3.82
C ILE A 77 -3.36 -0.28 -3.09
N VAL A 78 -4.13 -0.20 -2.02
CA VAL A 78 -4.48 -1.35 -1.17
C VAL A 78 -5.98 -1.45 -0.94
N SER A 79 -6.45 -2.65 -0.66
CA SER A 79 -7.85 -2.93 -0.31
C SER A 79 -7.99 -3.80 0.93
N LYS A 80 -9.14 -3.66 1.60
CA LYS A 80 -9.51 -4.53 2.73
C LYS A 80 -9.77 -5.97 2.31
N LYS A 81 -10.24 -6.20 1.09
CA LYS A 81 -10.59 -7.52 0.55
C LYS A 81 -9.87 -7.76 -0.77
N ARG A 82 -9.60 -9.04 -1.07
CA ARG A 82 -9.10 -9.46 -2.38
C ARG A 82 -10.11 -9.08 -3.46
N ILE A 83 -9.63 -8.47 -4.54
CA ILE A 83 -10.46 -8.14 -5.71
C ILE A 83 -10.13 -9.14 -6.82
N ASN A 84 -11.11 -9.97 -7.17
CA ASN A 84 -10.95 -10.96 -8.24
C ASN A 84 -10.92 -10.26 -9.61
N GLY A 85 -10.09 -10.76 -10.52
CA GLY A 85 -9.97 -10.24 -11.89
C GLY A 85 -9.02 -9.04 -12.09
N LEU A 86 -8.35 -8.55 -11.03
CA LEU A 86 -7.29 -7.56 -11.19
C LEU A 86 -6.00 -8.23 -11.70
N LYS A 87 -5.46 -7.74 -12.83
CA LYS A 87 -4.14 -8.16 -13.31
C LYS A 87 -3.07 -7.55 -12.42
N THR A 88 -2.56 -8.31 -11.46
CA THR A 88 -1.38 -7.91 -10.68
C THR A 88 -0.11 -7.97 -11.53
N ASN A 89 0.66 -6.87 -11.52
CA ASN A 89 1.95 -6.78 -12.18
C ASN A 89 3.03 -7.62 -11.45
N LYS A 90 4.18 -7.87 -12.13
CA LYS A 90 5.30 -8.65 -11.58
C LYS A 90 5.84 -8.05 -10.27
N ALA A 91 5.84 -6.72 -10.17
CA ALA A 91 6.26 -6.00 -8.96
C ALA A 91 5.37 -6.31 -7.75
N CYS A 92 4.04 -6.28 -7.91
CA CYS A 92 3.09 -6.62 -6.84
C CYS A 92 3.32 -8.05 -6.35
N LYS A 93 3.51 -9.02 -7.27
CA LYS A 93 3.78 -10.42 -6.89
C LYS A 93 5.06 -10.53 -6.06
N LYS A 94 6.15 -9.91 -6.52
CA LYS A 94 7.44 -9.88 -5.81
C LYS A 94 7.31 -9.27 -4.41
N ILE A 95 6.56 -8.18 -4.26
CA ILE A 95 6.35 -7.50 -2.97
C ILE A 95 5.51 -8.37 -2.02
N VAL A 96 4.44 -8.99 -2.52
CA VAL A 96 3.60 -9.88 -1.71
C VAL A 96 4.41 -11.10 -1.25
N GLU A 97 5.27 -11.64 -2.09
CA GLU A 97 6.21 -12.70 -1.72
C GLU A 97 7.21 -12.22 -0.66
N LEU A 98 7.85 -11.06 -0.85
CA LEU A 98 8.74 -10.44 0.13
C LEU A 98 8.04 -10.22 1.49
N SER A 99 6.77 -9.84 1.49
CA SER A 99 6.00 -9.61 2.72
C SER A 99 5.74 -10.88 3.54
N LYS A 100 5.84 -12.07 2.93
CA LYS A 100 5.73 -13.35 3.63
C LYS A 100 7.05 -13.79 4.28
N SER A 101 8.17 -13.34 3.71
CA SER A 101 9.53 -13.67 4.18
C SER A 101 10.10 -12.70 5.21
N LEU A 102 9.60 -11.45 5.24
CA LEU A 102 9.77 -10.52 6.36
C LEU A 102 9.05 -11.04 7.58
#